data_AF-A0A7V9AG44-F1
#
_entry.id   AF-A0A7V9AG44-F1
#
_cell.length_a   1.000
_cell.length_b   1.000
_cell.length_c   1.000
_cell.angle_alpha   90.00
_cell.angle_beta   90.00
_cell.angle_gamma   90.00
#
_symmetry.space_group_name_H-M   'P 1'
#
loop_
_entity.id
_entity.type
_entity.pdbx_description
1 polymer ?
#
loop_
_entity_poly.entity_id
_entity_poly.type
_entity_poly.pdbx_seq_one_letter_code
_entity_poly.pdbx_strand_id
1 'polypeptide(L)'
;MSDQERTISQEELVVLQKKFSEIKHAINNALAVMMALSEMSQRRPDYSEKLASTVLTKAPQIVSGLQEFTQALNEKAGPKPESIPSAG
;
A
#
# COMPACT_ATOMS: atom_id res chain seq x y z
N MET A 1 34.83 -3.93 -1.55
CA MET A 1 33.96 -2.92 -2.18
C MET A 1 33.19 -2.29 -1.05
N SER A 2 33.37 -0.99 -0.82
CA SER A 2 32.86 -0.32 0.39
C SER A 2 31.34 -0.27 0.38
N ASP A 3 30.71 -0.82 1.42
CA ASP A 3 29.31 -0.58 1.75
C ASP A 3 29.14 0.92 2.00
N GLN A 4 28.73 1.67 0.97
CA GLN A 4 28.24 3.02 1.16
C GLN A 4 26.85 2.89 1.80
N GLU A 5 26.76 3.17 3.09
CA GLU A 5 25.49 3.38 3.79
C GLU A 5 24.70 4.44 3.03
N ARG A 6 23.71 4.01 2.22
CA ARG A 6 22.80 4.93 1.55
C ARG A 6 21.85 5.50 2.59
N THR A 7 22.20 6.66 3.12
CA THR A 7 21.31 7.44 3.98
C THR A 7 20.29 8.19 3.12
N ILE A 8 19.01 8.03 3.42
CA ILE A 8 17.92 8.78 2.77
C ILE A 8 17.99 10.24 3.27
N SER A 9 18.00 11.21 2.34
CA SER A 9 18.02 12.63 2.73
C SER A 9 16.70 13.05 3.41
N GLN A 10 16.71 14.16 4.14
CA GLN A 10 15.50 14.69 4.76
C GLN A 10 14.45 15.06 3.70
N GLU A 11 14.86 15.65 2.58
CA GLU A 11 13.98 15.98 1.46
C GLU A 11 13.36 14.72 0.84
N GLU A 12 14.16 13.67 0.64
CA GLU A 12 13.69 12.38 0.12
C GLU A 12 12.70 11.72 1.07
N LEU A 13 12.96 11.79 2.38
CA LEU A 13 12.06 11.28 3.40
C LEU A 13 10.71 12.01 3.38
N VAL A 14 10.71 13.34 3.24
CA VAL A 14 9.47 14.14 3.14
C VAL A 14 8.66 13.73 1.90
N VAL A 15 9.32 13.46 0.77
CA VAL A 15 8.65 12.97 -0.44
C VAL A 15 8.04 11.59 -0.22
N LEU A 16 8.76 10.67 0.42
CA LEU A 16 8.25 9.33 0.75
C LEU A 16 7.07 9.40 1.72
N GLN A 17 7.14 10.25 2.74
CA GLN A 17 6.04 10.46 3.69
C GLN A 17 4.78 11.00 3.00
N LYS A 18 4.93 11.93 2.05
CA LYS A 18 3.81 12.44 1.28
C LYS A 18 3.15 11.33 0.45
N LYS A 19 3.94 10.56 -0.30
CA LYS A 19 3.45 9.40 -1.06
C LYS A 19 2.72 8.38 -0.16
N PHE A 20 3.30 8.07 1.00
CA PHE A 20 2.69 7.15 1.96
C PHE A 20 1.33 7.67 2.44
N SER A 21 1.25 8.97 2.76
CA SER A 21 0.00 9.59 3.19
C SER A 21 -1.09 9.49 2.12
N GLU A 22 -0.75 9.80 0.86
CA GLU A 22 -1.66 9.69 -0.28
C GLU A 22 -2.19 8.26 -0.46
N ILE A 23 -1.32 7.26 -0.39
CA ILE A 23 -1.70 5.84 -0.50
C ILE A 23 -2.59 5.43 0.67
N LYS A 24 -2.24 5.80 1.90
CA LYS A 24 -3.07 5.54 3.09
C LYS A 24 -4.47 6.14 2.93
N HIS A 25 -4.57 7.37 2.41
CA HIS A 25 -5.86 8.01 2.16
C HIS A 25 -6.67 7.28 1.08
N ALA A 26 -6.04 6.86 -0.01
CA ALA A 26 -6.70 6.10 -1.07
C ALA A 26 -7.22 4.74 -0.55
N ILE A 27 -6.42 4.03 0.25
CA ILE A 27 -6.81 2.76 0.89
C ILE A 27 -8.00 2.98 1.82
N ASN A 28 -7.94 3.96 2.71
CA ASN A 28 -9.03 4.24 3.65
C ASN A 28 -10.32 4.61 2.93
N ASN A 29 -10.23 5.37 1.83
CA ASN A 29 -11.40 5.70 1.00
C ASN A 29 -12.01 4.44 0.37
N ALA A 30 -11.19 3.59 -0.25
CA ALA A 30 -11.65 2.34 -0.86
C ALA A 30 -12.30 1.40 0.17
N LEU A 31 -11.68 1.23 1.34
CA LEU A 31 -12.22 0.41 2.43
C LEU A 31 -13.53 0.98 2.97
N ALA A 32 -13.65 2.30 3.15
CA ALA A 32 -14.89 2.93 3.59
C ALA A 32 -16.05 2.65 2.61
N VAL A 33 -15.79 2.72 1.31
CA VAL A 33 -16.79 2.40 0.27
C VAL A 33 -17.17 0.91 0.33
N MET A 34 -16.20 0.00 0.45
CA MET A 34 -16.48 -1.44 0.56
C MET A 34 -17.28 -1.77 1.83
N MET A 35 -16.93 -1.16 2.96
CA MET A 35 -17.65 -1.33 4.22
C MET A 35 -19.09 -0.84 4.10
N ALA A 36 -19.30 0.34 3.52
CA ALA A 36 -20.64 0.88 3.30
C ALA A 36 -21.47 -0.02 2.38
N LEU A 37 -20.88 -0.52 1.29
CA LEU A 37 -21.57 -1.43 0.37
C LEU A 37 -21.88 -2.79 1.02
N SER A 38 -21.00 -3.29 1.88
CA SER A 38 -21.24 -4.50 2.68
C SER A 38 -22.41 -4.31 3.65
N GLU A 39 -22.47 -3.17 4.33
CA GLU A 39 -23.58 -2.87 5.24
C GLU A 39 -24.91 -2.66 4.50
N MET A 40 -24.85 -2.10 3.29
CA MET A 40 -26.02 -1.96 2.41
C MET A 40 -26.47 -3.31 1.86
N SER A 41 -25.54 -4.19 1.46
CA SER A 41 -25.87 -5.50 0.88
C SER A 41 -26.57 -6.44 1.85
N GLN A 42 -26.28 -6.31 3.15
CA GLN A 42 -27.00 -7.03 4.21
C GLN A 42 -28.49 -6.65 4.27
N ARG A 43 -28.84 -5.39 3.96
CA ARG A 43 -30.22 -4.89 4.01
C ARG A 43 -30.93 -4.96 2.65
N ARG A 44 -30.16 -4.83 1.57
CA ARG A 44 -30.62 -4.82 0.18
C ARG A 44 -29.67 -5.70 -0.65
N PRO A 45 -30.03 -6.96 -0.91
CA PRO A 45 -29.17 -7.91 -1.62
C PRO A 45 -28.64 -7.42 -2.97
N ASP A 46 -29.37 -6.53 -3.66
CA ASP A 46 -28.98 -5.90 -4.92
C ASP A 46 -27.63 -5.14 -4.86
N TYR A 47 -27.22 -4.68 -3.67
CA TYR A 47 -25.91 -4.03 -3.51
C TYR A 47 -24.74 -5.01 -3.49
N SER A 48 -24.98 -6.33 -3.42
CA SER A 48 -23.93 -7.36 -3.40
C SER A 48 -23.12 -7.38 -4.70
N GLU A 49 -23.79 -7.18 -5.84
CA GLU A 49 -23.11 -7.10 -7.14
C GLU A 49 -22.22 -5.85 -7.21
N LYS A 50 -22.72 -4.72 -6.72
CA LYS A 50 -21.95 -3.47 -6.63
C LYS A 50 -20.76 -3.59 -5.69
N LEU A 51 -20.92 -4.29 -4.57
CA LEU A 51 -19.82 -4.64 -3.65
C LEU A 51 -18.76 -5.48 -4.38
N ALA A 52 -19.16 -6.57 -5.04
CA ALA A 52 -18.25 -7.46 -5.75
C ALA A 52 -17.46 -6.71 -6.84
N SER A 53 -18.14 -5.91 -7.66
CA SER A 53 -17.51 -5.07 -8.69
C SER A 53 -16.52 -4.06 -8.08
N THR A 54 -16.88 -3.45 -6.96
CA THR A 54 -16.00 -2.50 -6.25
C THR A 54 -14.76 -3.20 -5.71
N VAL A 55 -14.89 -4.38 -5.11
CA VAL A 55 -13.75 -5.18 -4.61
C VAL A 55 -12.82 -5.56 -5.76
N LEU A 56 -13.35 -6.08 -6.86
CA LEU A 56 -12.58 -6.48 -8.03
C LEU A 56 -11.81 -5.30 -8.66
N THR A 57 -12.33 -4.08 -8.54
CA THR A 57 -11.69 -2.88 -9.10
C THR A 57 -10.69 -2.25 -8.14
N LYS A 58 -11.07 -2.08 -6.87
CA LYS A 58 -10.29 -1.30 -5.89
C LYS A 58 -9.18 -2.12 -5.22
N ALA A 59 -9.36 -3.43 -5.03
CA ALA A 59 -8.31 -4.23 -4.40
C ALA A 59 -7.01 -4.27 -5.22
N PRO A 60 -7.03 -4.47 -6.56
CA PRO A 60 -5.81 -4.36 -7.37
C PRO A 60 -5.16 -2.98 -7.32
N GLN A 61 -5.96 -1.90 -7.27
CA GLN A 61 -5.44 -0.53 -7.16
C GLN A 61 -4.69 -0.29 -5.84
N ILE A 62 -5.20 -0.83 -4.73
CA ILE A 62 -4.54 -0.79 -3.43
C ILE A 62 -3.19 -1.52 -3.50
N VAL A 63 -3.18 -2.73 -4.07
CA VAL A 63 -1.96 -3.53 -4.21
C VAL A 63 -0.92 -2.81 -5.06
N SER A 64 -1.33 -2.25 -6.21
CA SER A 64 -0.44 -1.46 -7.09
C SER A 64 0.18 -0.28 -6.34
N GLY A 65 -0.62 0.52 -5.64
CA GLY A 65 -0.12 1.68 -4.89
C GLY A 65 0.87 1.28 -3.79
N LEU A 66 0.62 0.18 -3.08
CA LEU A 66 1.55 -0.34 -2.07
C LEU A 66 2.85 -0.86 -2.67
N GLN A 67 2.78 -1.54 -3.83
CA GLN A 67 3.95 -2.01 -4.56
C GLN A 67 4.81 -0.85 -5.06
N GLU A 68 4.18 0.16 -5.67
CA GLU A 68 4.85 1.38 -6.14
C GLU A 68 5.56 2.12 -5.01
N PHE A 69 4.92 2.22 -3.84
CA PHE A 69 5.56 2.82 -2.66
C PHE A 69 6.72 1.97 -2.13
N THR A 70 6.53 0.66 -2.04
CA THR A 70 7.58 -0.26 -1.58
C THR A 70 8.80 -0.19 -2.50
N GLN A 71 8.58 -0.13 -3.80
CA GLN A 71 9.65 0.06 -4.78
C GLN A 71 10.35 1.41 -4.56
N ALA A 72 9.60 2.51 -4.48
CA ALA A 72 10.18 3.83 -4.25
C ALA A 72 10.97 3.91 -2.93
N LEU A 73 10.53 3.21 -1.89
CA LEU A 73 11.24 3.12 -0.63
C LEU A 73 12.55 2.32 -0.78
N ASN A 74 12.50 1.15 -1.41
CA ASN A 74 13.68 0.29 -1.59
C ASN A 74 14.75 0.92 -2.48
N GLU A 75 14.34 1.69 -3.49
CA GLU A 75 15.25 2.48 -4.33
C GLU A 75 16.08 3.48 -3.51
N LYS A 76 15.49 4.03 -2.43
CA LYS A 76 16.13 5.00 -1.54
C LYS A 76 16.89 4.36 -0.38
N ALA A 77 16.32 3.32 0.23
CA ALA A 77 16.89 2.62 1.38
C ALA A 77 18.03 1.64 1.01
N GLY A 78 18.16 1.28 -0.27
CA GLY A 78 19.09 0.23 -0.71
C GLY A 78 18.50 -1.18 -0.55
N PRO A 79 19.19 -2.23 -1.04
CA PRO A 79 18.72 -3.61 -0.90
C PRO A 79 18.54 -3.95 0.59
N LYS A 80 17.44 -4.63 0.90
CA LYS A 80 17.22 -5.21 2.23
C LYS A 80 18.43 -6.10 2.54
N PRO A 81 19.13 -5.93 3.68
CA PRO A 81 20.18 -6.87 4.04
C PRO A 81 19.57 -8.27 4.05
N GLU A 82 20.18 -9.19 3.29
CA GLU A 82 19.79 -10.60 3.30
C GLU A 82 19.74 -11.05 4.76
N SER A 83 18.61 -11.67 5.11
CA SER A 83 18.38 -12.23 6.45
C SER A 83 19.62 -12.96 6.93
N ILE A 84 20.16 -12.54 8.07
CA ILE A 84 21.19 -13.27 8.82
C ILE A 84 20.75 -14.74 8.84
N PRO A 85 21.56 -15.70 8.37
CA PRO A 85 21.19 -17.10 8.47
C PRO A 85 21.01 -17.42 9.94
N SER A 86 19.79 -17.82 10.32
CA SER A 86 19.53 -18.39 11.63
C SER A 86 20.39 -19.64 11.75
N ALA A 87 21.50 -19.55 12.47
CA ALA A 87 22.31 -20.70 12.84
C ALA A 87 21.42 -21.65 13.64
N GLY A 88 21.10 -22.80 13.02
CA GLY A 88 20.61 -23.99 13.70
C GLY A 88 21.77 -24.87 14.12
#